data_AF-A0A447P1C8-F1
#
_entry.id   AF-A0A447P1C8-F1
#
_cell.length_a   1.000
_cell.length_b   1.000
_cell.length_c   1.000
_cell.angle_alpha   90.00
_cell.angle_beta   90.00
_cell.angle_gamma   90.00
#
_symmetry.space_group_name_H-M   'P 1'
#
loop_
_entity.id
_entity.type
_entity.pdbx_description
1 polymer ?
#
loop_
_entity_poly.entity_id
_entity_poly.type
_entity_poly.pdbx_seq_one_letter_code
_entity_poly.pdbx_strand_id
1 'polypeptide(L)'
;MPIKRPPALIPFSQLTGADLETHQHYSRVTDDKGRYLPFDEFCRRTGKGENISIAWTLTRRARDSAMQRINYRNEAGEQAGFVLTPDIMSVCELVDKHATRLALQRVYRQAQRGG
;
A
#
# COMPACT_ATOMS: atom_id res chain seq x y z
N MET A 1 -21.81 3.75 11.33
CA MET A 1 -20.69 4.27 12.16
C MET A 1 -20.06 5.44 11.43
N PRO A 2 -19.68 6.54 12.12
CA PRO A 2 -19.03 7.67 11.46
C PRO A 2 -17.63 7.26 10.98
N ILE A 3 -17.32 7.56 9.71
CA ILE A 3 -15.99 7.34 9.13
C ILE A 3 -15.01 8.29 9.82
N LYS A 4 -13.99 7.75 10.50
CA LYS A 4 -12.94 8.58 11.10
C LYS A 4 -12.07 9.21 10.03
N ARG A 5 -11.79 10.50 10.18
CA ARG A 5 -10.90 11.25 9.28
C ARG A 5 -9.46 11.21 9.80
N PRO A 6 -8.48 11.12 8.91
CA PRO A 6 -7.08 11.15 9.31
C PRO A 6 -6.71 12.49 9.97
N PRO A 7 -5.82 12.48 10.98
CA PRO A 7 -5.25 13.70 11.53
C PRO A 7 -4.33 14.38 10.52
N ALA A 8 -4.02 15.65 10.76
CA ALA A 8 -2.96 16.34 10.05
C ALA A 8 -1.61 15.64 10.28
N LEU A 9 -0.76 15.62 9.25
CA LEU A 9 0.56 15.00 9.33
C LEU A 9 1.49 15.83 10.20
N ILE A 10 2.21 15.17 11.09
CA ILE A 10 3.19 15.84 11.96
C ILE A 10 4.45 16.20 11.13
N PRO A 11 4.92 17.46 11.17
CA PRO A 11 6.21 17.84 10.59
C PRO A 11 7.36 17.03 11.20
N PHE A 12 8.34 16.64 10.38
CA PHE A 12 9.50 15.88 10.88
C PHE A 12 10.27 16.60 11.99
N SER A 13 10.32 17.94 11.96
CA SER A 13 10.96 18.77 12.99
C SER A 13 10.30 18.65 14.37
N GLN A 14 9.08 18.12 14.45
CA GLN A 14 8.34 17.92 15.69
C GLN A 14 8.41 16.48 16.20
N LEU A 15 9.05 15.56 15.46
CA LEU A 15 9.23 14.18 15.87
C LEU A 15 10.56 14.02 16.61
N THR A 16 10.53 13.41 17.79
CA THR A 16 11.74 13.09 18.55
C THR A 16 12.34 11.75 18.13
N GLY A 17 13.60 11.49 18.49
CA GLY A 17 14.23 10.19 18.26
C GLY A 17 13.47 9.04 18.92
N ALA A 18 12.97 9.24 20.14
CA ALA A 18 12.18 8.25 20.88
C ALA A 18 10.83 7.96 20.20
N ASP A 19 10.19 8.99 19.63
CA ASP A 19 8.97 8.82 18.85
C ASP A 19 9.20 7.93 17.63
N LEU A 20 10.29 8.19 16.91
CA LEU A 20 10.69 7.43 15.73
C LEU A 20 11.02 5.99 16.09
N GLU A 21 11.81 5.77 17.13
CA GLU A 21 12.19 4.42 17.59
C GLU A 21 10.96 3.59 17.97
N THR A 22 10.05 4.18 18.75
CA THR A 22 8.83 3.49 19.21
C THR A 22 7.90 3.15 18.04
N HIS A 23 7.75 4.05 17.06
CA HIS A 23 6.76 3.92 16.00
C HIS A 23 7.38 3.51 14.65
N GLN A 24 8.67 3.17 14.59
CA GLN A 24 9.38 2.90 13.33
C GLN A 24 8.71 1.82 12.50
N HIS A 25 8.13 0.81 13.16
CA HIS A 25 7.42 -0.28 12.53
C HIS A 25 6.16 0.18 11.75
N TYR A 26 5.67 1.40 11.94
CA TYR A 26 4.62 1.99 11.10
C TYR A 26 5.14 2.64 9.81
N SER A 27 6.46 2.73 9.60
CA SER A 27 7.07 3.28 8.39
C SER A 27 7.01 2.29 7.21
N ARG A 28 5.80 1.89 6.84
CA ARG A 28 5.51 0.90 5.79
C ARG A 28 4.20 1.22 5.09
N VAL A 29 4.06 0.73 3.85
CA VAL A 29 2.88 0.97 3.01
C VAL A 29 1.67 0.15 3.49
N THR A 30 1.92 -1.11 3.82
CA THR A 30 0.94 -2.12 4.24
C THR A 30 1.22 -2.57 5.67
N ASP A 31 0.24 -3.18 6.32
CA ASP A 31 0.45 -3.78 7.64
C ASP A 31 1.24 -5.12 7.56
N ASP A 32 1.45 -5.78 8.71
CA ASP A 32 2.13 -7.08 8.81
C ASP A 32 1.48 -8.18 7.96
N LYS A 33 0.22 -8.01 7.57
CA LYS A 33 -0.53 -8.97 6.74
C LYS A 33 -0.63 -8.54 5.28
N GLY A 34 0.13 -7.52 4.85
CA GLY A 34 0.10 -7.01 3.48
C GLY A 34 -1.10 -6.12 3.16
N ARG A 35 -1.95 -5.78 4.14
CA ARG A 35 -3.19 -5.03 3.89
C ARG A 35 -2.92 -3.54 3.77
N TYR A 36 -3.47 -2.93 2.72
CA TYR A 36 -3.50 -1.47 2.57
C TYR A 36 -4.73 -0.90 3.32
N LEU A 37 -4.51 -0.40 4.53
CA LEU A 37 -5.60 0.05 5.39
C LEU A 37 -5.93 1.54 5.19
N PRO A 38 -7.20 1.91 5.00
CA PRO A 38 -7.65 3.30 5.15
C PRO A 38 -7.58 3.71 6.63
N PHE A 39 -7.58 5.01 6.91
CA PHE A 39 -7.35 5.53 8.27
C PHE A 39 -8.31 4.97 9.33
N ASP A 40 -9.60 4.86 8.99
CA ASP A 40 -10.62 4.37 9.91
C ASP A 40 -10.34 2.93 10.38
N GLU A 41 -9.84 2.07 9.49
CA GLU A 41 -9.42 0.71 9.87
C GLU A 41 -8.07 0.69 10.55
N PHE A 42 -7.12 1.52 10.09
CA PHE A 42 -5.80 1.66 10.67
C PHE A 42 -5.90 1.98 12.17
N CYS A 43 -6.66 3.00 12.54
CA CYS A 43 -6.77 3.45 13.93
C CYS A 43 -7.44 2.42 14.86
N ARG A 44 -8.23 1.48 14.32
CA ARG A 44 -8.81 0.36 15.08
C ARG A 44 -7.81 -0.76 15.33
N ARG A 45 -6.76 -0.84 14.51
CA ARG A 45 -5.73 -1.89 14.55
C ARG A 45 -4.43 -1.45 15.22
N THR A 46 -4.22 -0.14 15.38
CA THR A 46 -3.10 0.42 16.15
C THR A 46 -3.12 -0.08 17.60
N GLY A 47 -1.94 -0.31 18.17
CA GLY A 47 -1.78 -0.81 19.53
C GLY A 47 -2.43 0.10 20.59
N LYS A 48 -2.94 -0.49 21.67
CA LYS A 48 -3.47 0.29 22.79
C LYS A 48 -2.33 1.10 23.43
N GLY A 49 -2.50 2.42 23.50
CA GLY A 49 -1.53 3.34 24.10
C GLY A 49 -0.51 3.93 23.11
N GLU A 50 -0.51 3.51 21.85
CA GLU A 50 0.34 4.10 20.83
C GLU A 50 -0.22 5.43 20.32
N ASN A 51 0.67 6.32 19.90
CA ASN A 51 0.27 7.60 19.33
C ASN A 51 -0.16 7.41 17.86
N ILE A 52 -1.48 7.33 17.64
CA ILE A 52 -2.09 7.14 16.33
C ILE A 52 -1.64 8.22 15.33
N SER A 53 -1.43 9.46 15.76
CA SER A 53 -1.03 10.55 14.87
C SER A 53 0.40 10.37 14.35
N ILE A 54 1.32 9.89 15.20
CA ILE A 54 2.70 9.57 14.81
C ILE A 54 2.70 8.34 13.90
N ALA A 55 2.03 7.26 14.33
CA ALA A 55 1.90 6.03 13.56
C ALA A 55 1.34 6.29 12.15
N TRP A 56 0.27 7.08 12.06
CA TRP A 56 -0.34 7.46 10.80
C TRP A 56 0.57 8.37 9.95
N THR A 57 1.29 9.31 10.59
CA THR A 57 2.25 10.17 9.90
C THR A 57 3.33 9.34 9.21
N LEU A 58 3.91 8.37 9.90
CA LEU A 58 4.94 7.48 9.34
C LEU A 58 4.38 6.61 8.21
N THR A 59 3.20 6.02 8.41
CA THR A 59 2.53 5.22 7.37
C THR A 59 2.24 6.07 6.11
N ARG A 60 1.73 7.28 6.29
CA ARG A 60 1.42 8.17 5.16
C ARG A 60 2.65 8.59 4.39
N ARG A 61 3.73 8.94 5.09
CA ARG A 61 5.01 9.29 4.44
C ARG A 61 5.59 8.11 3.66
N ALA A 62 5.52 6.88 4.20
CA ALA A 62 5.94 5.69 3.48
C ALA A 62 5.07 5.40 2.23
N ARG A 63 3.78 5.70 2.29
CA ARG A 63 2.88 5.59 1.12
C ARG A 63 3.16 6.65 0.09
N ASP A 64 3.39 7.89 0.51
CA ASP A 64 3.69 9.00 -0.39
C ASP A 64 5.02 8.80 -1.12
N SER A 65 6.03 8.24 -0.45
CA SER A 65 7.32 7.91 -1.09
C SER A 65 7.22 6.75 -2.08
N ALA A 66 6.35 5.77 -1.81
CA ALA A 66 6.11 4.64 -2.71
C ALA A 66 5.08 4.94 -3.82
N MET A 67 4.47 6.12 -3.82
CA MET A 67 3.38 6.48 -4.72
C MET A 67 3.88 6.67 -6.15
N GLN A 68 3.35 5.88 -7.08
CA GLN A 68 3.48 6.12 -8.51
C GLN A 68 2.41 7.13 -8.93
N ARG A 69 2.85 8.31 -9.38
CA ARG A 69 1.97 9.38 -9.84
C ARG A 69 1.56 9.14 -11.28
N ILE A 70 0.28 9.32 -11.57
CA ILE A 70 -0.26 9.25 -12.93
C ILE A 70 -0.52 10.66 -13.46
N ASN A 71 -0.57 10.81 -14.78
CA ASN A 71 -0.90 12.09 -15.42
C ASN A 71 -2.42 12.33 -15.41
N TYR A 72 -2.99 12.35 -14.20
CA TYR A 72 -4.39 12.67 -13.95
C TYR A 72 -4.46 13.61 -12.74
N ARG A 73 -5.29 14.64 -12.86
CA ARG A 73 -5.57 15.61 -11.79
C ARG A 73 -7.08 15.74 -11.61
N ASN A 74 -7.52 15.86 -10.36
CA ASN A 74 -8.91 16.17 -10.06
C ASN A 74 -9.21 17.68 -10.25
N GLU A 75 -10.46 18.08 -10.01
CA GLU A 75 -10.91 19.48 -10.12
C GLU A 75 -10.16 20.44 -9.19
N ALA A 76 -9.65 19.94 -8.06
CA ALA A 76 -8.82 20.70 -7.13
C ALA A 76 -7.33 20.75 -7.53
N GLY A 77 -6.96 20.15 -8.66
CA GLY A 77 -5.58 20.09 -9.15
C GLY A 77 -4.69 19.03 -8.48
N GLU A 78 -5.25 18.22 -7.58
CA GLU A 78 -4.52 17.16 -6.88
C GLU A 78 -4.19 16.01 -7.84
N GLN A 79 -2.92 15.63 -7.88
CA GLN A 79 -2.45 14.57 -8.78
C GLN A 79 -2.74 13.19 -8.18
N ALA A 80 -3.42 12.36 -8.96
CA ALA A 80 -3.67 10.97 -8.57
C ALA A 80 -2.39 10.14 -8.59
N GLY A 81 -2.40 9.09 -7.79
CA GLY A 81 -1.36 8.08 -7.78
C GLY A 81 -1.87 6.79 -7.16
N PHE A 82 -1.09 5.74 -7.35
CA PHE A 82 -1.32 4.44 -6.74
C PHE A 82 -0.02 3.90 -6.16
N VAL A 83 -0.14 2.94 -5.24
CA VAL A 83 1.00 2.21 -4.71
C VAL A 83 0.87 0.75 -5.13
N LEU A 84 1.93 0.18 -5.69
CA LEU A 84 2.02 -1.25 -5.97
C LEU A 84 2.29 -1.99 -4.66
N THR A 85 1.28 -2.66 -4.13
CA THR A 85 1.45 -3.50 -2.94
C THR A 85 2.09 -4.84 -3.33
N PRO A 86 2.67 -5.59 -2.37
CA PRO A 86 3.19 -6.93 -2.63
C PRO A 86 2.16 -7.85 -3.29
N ASP A 87 0.90 -7.79 -2.86
CA ASP A 87 -0.19 -8.58 -3.45
C ASP A 87 -0.43 -8.21 -4.92
N ILE A 88 -0.47 -6.91 -5.24
CA ILE A 88 -0.61 -6.45 -6.65
C ILE A 88 0.56 -6.96 -7.49
N MET A 89 1.79 -6.84 -6.97
CA MET A 89 2.98 -7.32 -7.67
C MET A 89 2.96 -8.83 -7.89
N SER A 90 2.48 -9.61 -6.92
CA SER A 90 2.35 -11.07 -7.05
C SER A 90 1.36 -11.47 -8.15
N VAL A 91 0.27 -10.72 -8.30
CA VAL A 91 -0.72 -10.93 -9.36
C VAL A 91 -0.13 -10.54 -10.71
N CYS A 92 0.59 -9.41 -10.79
CA CYS A 92 1.30 -9.03 -12.02
C CYS A 92 2.30 -10.12 -12.45
N GLU A 93 3.09 -10.65 -11.51
CA GLU A 93 4.03 -11.75 -11.79
C GLU A 93 3.30 -13.00 -12.32
N LEU A 94 2.16 -13.36 -11.72
CA LEU A 94 1.35 -14.50 -12.17
C LEU A 94 0.84 -14.28 -13.60
N VAL A 95 0.31 -13.09 -13.89
CA VAL A 95 -0.16 -12.73 -15.22
C VAL A 95 0.99 -12.80 -16.23
N ASP A 96 2.15 -12.24 -15.90
CA ASP A 96 3.32 -12.27 -16.79
C ASP A 96 3.79 -13.69 -17.09
N LYS A 97 3.74 -14.62 -16.12
CA LYS A 97 4.07 -16.03 -16.34
C LYS A 97 3.10 -16.72 -17.30
N HIS A 98 1.81 -16.42 -17.19
CA HIS A 98 0.74 -17.18 -17.87
C HIS A 98 0.19 -16.53 -19.15
N ALA A 99 0.37 -15.23 -19.33
CA ALA A 99 -0.08 -14.48 -20.51
C ALA A 99 1.00 -14.38 -21.61
N THR A 100 2.02 -15.24 -21.57
CA THR A 100 3.05 -15.29 -22.63
C THR A 100 2.62 -16.18 -23.79
N ARG A 101 3.10 -15.86 -24.99
CA ARG A 101 2.93 -16.70 -26.19
C ARG A 101 3.40 -18.14 -25.93
N LEU A 102 4.46 -18.31 -25.13
CA LEU A 102 4.97 -19.62 -24.74
C LEU A 102 3.99 -20.40 -23.85
N ALA A 103 3.38 -19.73 -22.86
CA ALA A 103 2.36 -20.33 -22.02
C ALA A 103 1.13 -20.77 -22.85
N LEU A 104 0.68 -19.92 -23.78
CA LEU A 104 -0.40 -20.26 -24.71
C LEU A 104 -0.08 -21.49 -25.58
N GLN A 105 1.13 -21.55 -26.14
CA GLN A 105 1.58 -22.71 -26.93
C GLN A 105 1.67 -24.01 -26.12
N ARG A 106 1.98 -23.94 -24.83
CA ARG A 106 1.97 -25.10 -23.94
C ARG A 106 0.55 -25.61 -23.71
N VAL A 107 -0.40 -24.73 -23.42
CA VAL A 107 -1.81 -25.07 -23.25
C VAL A 107 -2.37 -25.69 -24.54
N TYR A 108 -2.07 -25.10 -25.70
CA TYR A 108 -2.47 -25.63 -27.00
C TYR A 108 -1.92 -27.05 -27.24
N ARG A 109 -0.65 -27.30 -26.93
CA ARG A 109 -0.04 -28.63 -27.05
C ARG A 109 -0.61 -29.66 -26.07
N GLN A 110 -1.01 -29.25 -24.87
CA GLN A 110 -1.68 -30.14 -23.92
C GLN A 110 -3.07 -30.54 -24.40
N ALA A 111 -3.84 -29.59 -24.94
CA ALA A 111 -5.17 -29.86 -25.50
C ALA A 111 -5.12 -30.85 -26.69
N GLN A 112 -4.07 -30.79 -27.52
CA GLN A 112 -3.88 -31.72 -28.63
C GLN A 112 -3.40 -33.12 -28.23
N ARG A 113 -2.89 -33.31 -27.01
CA ARG A 113 -2.41 -34.61 -26.51
C ARG A 113 -3.43 -35.37 -25.68
N GLY A 114 -4.55 -34.74 -25.34
CA GLY A 114 -5.61 -35.30 -24.49
C GLY A 114 -6.86 -35.78 -25.25
N GLY A 115 -6.79 -35.89 -26.59
CA GLY A 115 -7.81 -36.52 -27.44
C GLY A 115 -7.19 -37.65 -28.25
#